data_AF-A0A4V1ZB09-F1
#
_entry.id   AF-A0A4V1ZB09-F1
#
_cell.length_a   1.000
_cell.length_b   1.000
_cell.length_c   1.000
_cell.angle_alpha   90.00
_cell.angle_beta   90.00
_cell.angle_gamma   90.00
#
_symmetry.space_group_name_H-M   'P 1'
#
loop_
_entity.id
_entity.type
_entity.pdbx_description
1 polymer ?
#
loop_
_entity_poly.entity_id
_entity_poly.type
_entity_poly.pdbx_seq_one_letter_code
_entity_poly.pdbx_strand_id
1 'polypeptide(L)'
;MDLSSFSTQELIVLCKALHFVRFESLEPGASEVVGSPAMGHLYAQAHETLWAKVDTRTTAFCQANGFGDVAAKPERIAALLYHISQVEPNNWNGMSDPTKLDDIQDLVFPFDLTPQILERLLQYGNHVHQPQG
;
A
#
# COMPACT_ATOMS: atom_id res chain seq x y z
N MET A 1 -1.11 5.89 20.79
CA MET A 1 -2.59 5.92 20.87
C MET A 1 -3.04 4.47 20.72
N ASP A 2 -3.97 3.98 21.54
CA ASP A 2 -4.50 2.62 21.38
C ASP A 2 -5.72 2.67 20.47
N LEU A 3 -5.62 2.05 19.29
CA LEU A 3 -6.67 2.04 18.26
C LEU A 3 -7.56 0.78 18.35
N SER A 4 -7.26 -0.16 19.26
CA SER A 4 -7.96 -1.45 19.34
C SER A 4 -9.46 -1.31 19.66
N SER A 5 -9.85 -0.21 20.31
CA SER A 5 -11.24 0.13 20.64
C SER A 5 -12.05 0.67 19.47
N PHE A 6 -11.42 1.08 18.37
CA PHE A 6 -12.10 1.67 17.22
C PHE A 6 -12.84 0.58 16.45
N SER A 7 -14.02 0.89 15.94
CA SER A 7 -14.76 0.06 14.98
C SER A 7 -14.06 0.01 13.63
N THR A 8 -14.42 -0.98 12.81
CA THR A 8 -13.91 -1.12 11.44
C THR A 8 -14.17 0.15 10.61
N GLN A 9 -15.36 0.74 10.68
CA GLN A 9 -15.69 1.98 9.98
C GLN A 9 -14.85 3.17 10.46
N GLU A 10 -14.64 3.33 11.77
CA GLU A 10 -13.80 4.40 12.31
C GLU A 10 -12.36 4.27 11.84
N LEU A 11 -11.84 3.04 11.78
CA LEU A 11 -10.50 2.76 11.26
C LEU A 11 -10.41 3.02 9.74
N ILE A 12 -11.44 2.67 8.96
CA ILE A 12 -11.50 3.00 7.52
C ILE A 12 -11.46 4.52 7.33
N VAL A 13 -12.28 5.27 8.06
CA VAL A 13 -12.32 6.74 7.99
C VAL A 13 -10.97 7.34 8.40
N LEU A 14 -10.36 6.83 9.47
CA LEU A 14 -9.06 7.28 9.93
C LEU A 14 -7.98 7.01 8.89
N CYS A 15 -7.90 5.80 8.33
CA CYS A 15 -6.96 5.46 7.26
C CYS A 15 -7.13 6.39 6.06
N LYS A 16 -8.36 6.68 5.63
CA LYS A 16 -8.63 7.63 4.53
C LYS A 16 -8.20 9.06 4.86
N ALA A 17 -8.48 9.54 6.07
CA ALA A 17 -8.13 10.89 6.48
C ALA A 17 -6.60 11.07 6.54
N LEU A 18 -5.90 10.13 7.17
CA LEU A 18 -4.43 10.12 7.25
C LEU A 18 -3.81 10.03 5.85
N HIS A 19 -4.39 9.20 5.00
CA HIS A 19 -4.00 9.06 3.60
C HIS A 19 -4.17 10.37 2.80
N PHE A 20 -5.34 11.01 2.92
CA PHE A 20 -5.63 12.30 2.30
C PHE A 20 -4.63 13.37 2.74
N VAL A 21 -4.39 13.50 4.05
CA VAL A 21 -3.39 14.44 4.57
C VAL A 21 -2.03 14.14 3.97
N ARG A 22 -1.62 12.86 3.96
CA ARG A 22 -0.30 12.38 3.48
C ARG A 22 -0.03 12.66 2.00
N PHE A 23 -1.02 12.51 1.13
CA PHE A 23 -0.76 12.45 -0.32
C PHE A 23 -1.62 13.38 -1.16
N GLU A 24 -2.64 14.03 -0.60
CA GLU A 24 -3.65 14.74 -1.38
C GLU A 24 -3.93 16.16 -0.87
N SER A 25 -3.61 16.44 0.39
CA SER A 25 -3.74 17.78 0.96
C SER A 25 -2.70 18.73 0.35
N LEU A 26 -3.19 19.85 -0.18
CA LEU A 26 -2.39 20.97 -0.69
C LEU A 26 -2.35 22.14 0.31
N GLU A 27 -2.90 21.94 1.51
CA GLU A 27 -2.95 22.97 2.55
C GLU A 27 -1.53 23.29 3.07
N PRO A 28 -1.18 24.57 3.23
CA PRO A 28 0.08 24.97 3.88
C PRO A 28 0.19 24.35 5.27
N GLY A 29 1.31 23.66 5.54
CA GLY A 29 1.54 22.94 6.80
C GLY A 29 1.15 21.46 6.79
N ALA A 30 0.40 21.00 5.78
CA ALA A 30 0.16 19.56 5.60
C ALA A 30 1.48 18.82 5.39
N SER A 31 2.40 19.33 4.56
CA SER A 31 3.70 18.73 4.26
C SER A 31 4.55 18.41 5.50
N GLU A 32 4.50 19.27 6.53
CA GLU A 32 5.21 19.07 7.80
C GLU A 32 4.60 17.94 8.63
N VAL A 33 3.28 17.86 8.65
CA VAL A 33 2.54 16.78 9.33
C VAL A 33 2.74 15.45 8.59
N VAL A 34 2.66 15.46 7.26
CA VAL A 34 2.89 14.34 6.34
C VAL A 34 4.26 13.70 6.52
N GLY A 35 5.31 14.53 6.62
CA GLY A 35 6.68 14.06 6.80
C GLY A 35 7.01 13.61 8.22
N SER A 36 6.11 13.82 9.18
CA SER A 36 6.40 13.53 10.59
C SER A 36 6.44 12.01 10.87
N PRO A 37 7.44 11.51 11.62
CA PRO A 37 7.49 10.11 12.03
C PRO A 37 6.24 9.65 12.80
N ALA A 38 5.63 10.55 13.58
CA ALA A 38 4.43 10.28 14.34
C ALA A 38 3.22 9.99 13.43
N MET A 39 3.07 10.73 12.33
CA MET A 39 2.02 10.49 11.33
C MET A 39 2.21 9.16 10.62
N GLY A 40 3.46 8.84 10.25
CA GLY A 40 3.80 7.53 9.68
C GLY A 40 3.46 6.38 10.61
N HIS A 41 3.80 6.50 11.90
CA HIS A 41 3.50 5.49 12.90
C HIS A 41 1.98 5.34 13.15
N LEU A 42 1.25 6.46 13.24
CA LEU A 42 -0.20 6.43 13.42
C LEU A 42 -0.91 5.78 12.23
N TYR A 43 -0.46 6.08 11.01
CA TYR A 43 -1.01 5.47 9.81
C TYR A 43 -0.76 3.96 9.78
N ALA A 44 0.45 3.51 10.10
CA ALA A 44 0.78 2.10 10.21
C ALA A 44 -0.08 1.39 11.28
N GLN A 45 -0.21 1.97 12.48
CA GLN A 45 -1.04 1.39 13.55
C GLN A 45 -2.53 1.31 13.19
N ALA A 46 -3.09 2.36 12.58
CA ALA A 46 -4.50 2.38 12.18
C ALA A 46 -4.79 1.29 11.14
N HIS A 47 -3.86 1.14 10.21
CA HIS A 47 -3.88 0.14 9.17
C HIS A 47 -3.77 -1.29 9.72
N GLU A 48 -2.77 -1.58 10.56
CA GLU A 48 -2.60 -2.89 11.20
C GLU A 48 -3.82 -3.27 12.04
N THR A 49 -4.37 -2.32 12.78
CA THR A 49 -5.55 -2.54 13.64
C THR A 49 -6.82 -2.80 12.83
N LEU A 50 -7.00 -2.09 11.71
CA LEU A 50 -8.08 -2.37 10.76
C LEU A 50 -7.99 -3.82 10.31
N TRP A 51 -6.79 -4.28 9.97
CA TRP A 51 -6.59 -5.64 9.45
C TRP A 51 -6.79 -6.76 10.45
N ALA A 52 -6.47 -6.52 11.71
CA ALA A 52 -6.81 -7.48 12.75
C ALA A 52 -8.34 -7.70 12.86
N LYS A 53 -9.17 -6.80 12.33
CA LYS A 53 -10.65 -6.83 12.41
C LYS A 53 -11.35 -7.26 11.13
N VAL A 54 -10.68 -7.26 9.99
CA VAL A 54 -11.26 -7.68 8.71
C VAL A 54 -10.57 -8.93 8.21
N ASP A 55 -11.36 -9.99 8.06
CA ASP A 55 -10.91 -11.38 7.89
C ASP A 55 -10.19 -11.63 6.56
N THR A 56 -10.23 -10.70 5.61
CA THR A 56 -9.53 -10.81 4.33
C THR A 56 -9.08 -9.45 3.78
N ARG A 57 -7.85 -9.37 3.28
CA ARG A 57 -7.29 -8.20 2.58
C ARG A 57 -7.62 -8.20 1.09
N THR A 58 -8.91 -8.15 0.75
CA THR A 58 -9.33 -8.32 -0.66
C THR A 58 -9.55 -7.00 -1.39
N THR A 59 -9.27 -6.99 -2.70
CA THR A 59 -9.63 -5.90 -3.63
C THR A 59 -11.09 -5.48 -3.51
N ALA A 60 -12.00 -6.43 -3.28
CA ALA A 60 -13.43 -6.15 -3.10
C ALA A 60 -13.71 -5.26 -1.89
N PHE A 61 -12.98 -5.45 -0.78
CA PHE A 61 -13.09 -4.58 0.39
C PHE A 61 -12.57 -3.16 0.09
N CYS A 62 -11.46 -3.04 -0.64
CA CYS A 62 -10.89 -1.73 -1.01
C CYS A 62 -11.85 -0.92 -1.88
N GLN A 63 -12.44 -1.57 -2.88
CA GLN A 63 -13.42 -0.97 -3.79
C GLN A 63 -14.71 -0.57 -3.08
N ALA A 64 -15.27 -1.46 -2.26
CA ALA A 64 -16.46 -1.17 -1.44
C ALA A 64 -16.25 0.03 -0.50
N ASN A 65 -15.00 0.28 -0.12
CA ASN A 65 -14.63 1.38 0.75
C ASN A 65 -13.95 2.54 0.01
N GLY A 66 -13.90 2.61 -1.32
CA GLY A 66 -13.52 3.81 -2.06
C GLY A 66 -12.12 4.37 -1.76
N PHE A 67 -11.12 3.53 -1.56
CA PHE A 67 -9.73 3.96 -1.40
C PHE A 67 -9.06 4.40 -2.74
N GLY A 68 -9.62 4.00 -3.89
CA GLY A 68 -9.24 4.49 -5.23
C GLY A 68 -8.11 3.72 -5.91
N ASP A 69 -7.88 3.97 -7.21
CA ASP A 69 -6.88 3.27 -8.05
C ASP A 69 -5.49 3.92 -7.96
N VAL A 70 -4.45 3.10 -7.73
CA VAL A 70 -3.04 3.52 -7.75
C VAL A 70 -2.65 4.10 -9.11
N ALA A 71 -3.18 3.55 -10.20
CA ALA A 71 -2.83 3.92 -11.57
C ALA A 71 -3.18 5.38 -11.91
N ALA A 72 -4.08 5.99 -11.14
CA ALA A 72 -4.45 7.40 -11.30
C ALA A 72 -3.33 8.38 -10.91
N LYS A 73 -2.25 7.93 -10.24
CA LYS A 73 -1.13 8.79 -9.81
C LYS A 73 0.24 8.19 -10.19
N PRO A 74 0.94 8.72 -11.22
CA PRO A 74 2.21 8.19 -11.71
C PRO A 74 3.30 8.03 -10.63
N GLU A 75 3.38 8.96 -9.69
CA GLU A 75 4.30 8.93 -8.55
C GLU A 75 4.10 7.71 -7.63
N ARG A 76 2.88 7.18 -7.50
CA ARG A 76 2.62 5.96 -6.72
C ARG A 76 3.20 4.73 -7.42
N ILE A 77 3.07 4.67 -8.74
CA ILE A 77 3.68 3.61 -9.55
C ILE A 77 5.21 3.66 -9.45
N ALA A 78 5.82 4.85 -9.48
CA ALA A 78 7.26 5.00 -9.34
C ALA A 78 7.76 4.50 -7.97
N ALA A 79 7.05 4.80 -6.88
CA ALA A 79 7.38 4.30 -5.55
C ALA A 79 7.32 2.77 -5.45
N LEU A 80 6.35 2.13 -6.12
CA LEU A 80 6.24 0.67 -6.16
C LEU A 80 7.37 0.01 -6.93
N LEU A 81 7.70 0.54 -8.10
CA LEU A 81 8.83 0.05 -8.89
C LEU A 81 10.12 0.14 -8.08
N TYR A 82 10.33 1.26 -7.37
CA TYR A 82 11.46 1.40 -6.47
C TYR A 82 11.46 0.32 -5.38
N HIS A 83 10.36 0.15 -4.63
CA HIS A 83 10.29 -0.88 -3.58
C HIS A 83 10.53 -2.29 -4.10
N ILE A 84 9.91 -2.67 -5.22
CA ILE A 84 10.12 -3.96 -5.86
C ILE A 84 11.60 -4.17 -6.21
N SER A 85 12.28 -3.13 -6.73
CA SER A 85 13.72 -3.22 -7.06
C SER A 85 14.65 -3.42 -5.86
N GLN A 86 14.19 -3.07 -4.65
CA GLN A 86 14.98 -3.19 -3.42
C GLN A 86 14.80 -4.56 -2.72
N VAL A 87 13.87 -5.41 -3.18
CA VAL A 87 13.71 -6.76 -2.59
C VAL A 87 14.96 -7.58 -2.89
N GLU A 88 15.50 -8.26 -1.88
CA GLU A 88 16.65 -9.15 -2.08
C GLU A 88 16.37 -10.20 -3.18
N PRO A 89 17.25 -10.40 -4.18
CA PRO A 89 16.97 -11.29 -5.31
C PRO A 89 16.64 -12.73 -4.90
N ASN A 90 17.26 -13.23 -3.83
CA ASN A 90 16.97 -14.57 -3.31
C ASN A 90 15.58 -14.67 -2.70
N ASN A 91 15.09 -13.59 -2.08
CA ASN A 91 13.73 -13.54 -1.55
C ASN A 91 12.73 -13.44 -2.70
N TRP A 92 12.98 -12.56 -3.68
CA TRP A 92 12.11 -12.42 -4.85
C TRP A 92 11.95 -13.74 -5.63
N ASN A 93 13.07 -14.36 -5.97
CA ASN A 93 13.09 -15.60 -6.76
C ASN A 93 12.65 -16.84 -5.97
N GLY A 94 12.67 -16.78 -4.63
CA GLY A 94 12.15 -17.84 -3.76
C GLY A 94 10.62 -17.88 -3.67
N MET A 95 9.93 -16.82 -4.10
CA MET A 95 8.47 -16.72 -4.05
C MET A 95 7.80 -17.24 -5.32
N SER A 96 6.63 -17.86 -5.15
CA SER A 96 5.74 -18.16 -6.28
C SER A 96 5.11 -16.88 -6.83
N ASP A 97 4.74 -16.87 -8.10
CA ASP A 97 4.08 -15.69 -8.70
C ASP A 97 2.80 -15.26 -7.97
N PRO A 98 1.92 -16.17 -7.48
CA PRO A 98 0.82 -15.78 -6.61
C PRO A 98 1.27 -15.04 -5.35
N THR A 99 2.33 -15.50 -4.70
CA THR A 99 2.87 -14.84 -3.49
C THR A 99 3.43 -13.46 -3.81
N LYS A 100 4.13 -13.30 -4.94
CA LYS A 100 4.64 -11.99 -5.39
C LYS A 100 3.49 -11.02 -5.68
N LEU A 101 2.40 -11.51 -6.28
CA LEU A 101 1.22 -10.70 -6.56
C LEU A 101 0.56 -10.23 -5.26
N ASP A 102 0.45 -11.11 -4.26
CA ASP A 102 -0.06 -10.77 -2.93
C ASP A 102 0.84 -9.72 -2.24
N ASP A 103 2.16 -9.87 -2.29
CA ASP A 103 3.12 -8.90 -1.75
C ASP A 103 3.02 -7.53 -2.43
N ILE A 104 2.87 -7.48 -3.76
CA ILE A 104 2.68 -6.22 -4.49
C ILE A 104 1.35 -5.56 -4.09
N GLN A 105 0.29 -6.34 -3.89
CA GLN A 105 -0.99 -5.83 -3.41
C GLN A 105 -0.89 -5.28 -1.98
N ASP A 106 -0.13 -5.93 -1.11
CA ASP A 106 0.16 -5.44 0.24
C ASP A 106 0.92 -4.09 0.20
N LEU A 107 1.84 -3.89 -0.74
CA LEU A 107 2.61 -2.64 -0.88
C LEU A 107 1.76 -1.43 -1.29
N VAL A 108 0.68 -1.65 -2.04
CA VAL A 108 -0.21 -0.57 -2.51
C VAL A 108 -1.40 -0.33 -1.61
N PHE A 109 -1.63 -1.17 -0.62
CA PHE A 109 -2.81 -1.02 0.18
C PHE A 109 -2.82 0.36 0.91
N PRO A 110 -3.98 1.05 1.05
CA PRO A 110 -5.36 0.62 0.79
C PRO A 110 -5.86 0.75 -0.64
N PHE A 111 -4.99 1.08 -1.59
CA PHE A 111 -5.40 1.36 -2.95
C PHE A 111 -5.69 0.12 -3.78
N ASP A 112 -6.52 0.33 -4.78
CA ASP A 112 -6.80 -0.65 -5.81
C ASP A 112 -5.69 -0.65 -6.88
N LEU A 113 -5.34 -1.84 -7.35
CA LEU A 113 -4.47 -2.04 -8.50
C LEU A 113 -5.30 -2.76 -9.55
N THR A 114 -5.43 -2.16 -10.72
CA THR A 114 -6.01 -2.89 -11.85
C THR A 114 -5.15 -4.13 -12.17
N PRO A 115 -5.75 -5.24 -12.61
CA PRO A 115 -5.02 -6.46 -12.95
C PRO A 115 -3.86 -6.20 -13.93
N GLN A 116 -4.05 -5.27 -14.87
CA GLN A 116 -3.02 -4.90 -15.86
C GLN A 116 -1.79 -4.24 -15.22
N ILE A 117 -1.98 -3.39 -14.21
CA ILE A 117 -0.87 -2.74 -13.51
C ILE A 117 -0.19 -3.74 -12.58
N LEU A 118 -0.97 -4.58 -11.89
CA LEU A 118 -0.43 -5.62 -11.04
C LEU A 118 0.47 -6.58 -11.83
N GLU A 119 0.02 -7.04 -12.99
CA GLU A 119 0.83 -7.86 -13.91
C GLU A 119 2.08 -7.13 -14.39
N ARG A 120 1.97 -5.83 -14.71
CA ARG A 120 3.12 -5.03 -15.12
C ARG A 120 4.17 -4.89 -14.01
N LEU A 121 3.74 -4.73 -12.76
CA LEU A 121 4.62 -4.68 -11.59
C LEU A 121 5.31 -6.03 -11.36
N LEU A 122 4.58 -7.13 -11.51
CA LEU A 122 5.14 -8.49 -11.45
C LEU A 122 6.20 -8.70 -12.54
N GLN A 123 5.89 -8.33 -13.80
CA GLN A 123 6.82 -8.43 -14.92
C GLN A 123 8.08 -7.61 -14.68
N TYR A 124 7.94 -6.38 -14.17
CA TYR A 124 9.07 -5.55 -13.80
C TYR A 124 9.94 -6.22 -12.72
N GLY A 125 9.33 -6.69 -11.63
CA GLY A 125 10.06 -7.38 -10.55
C GLY A 125 10.80 -8.61 -11.05
N ASN A 126 10.14 -9.45 -11.85
CA ASN A 126 10.75 -10.61 -12.48
C ASN A 126 11.88 -10.25 -13.45
N HIS A 127 11.88 -9.06 -14.05
CA HIS A 127 12.95 -8.58 -14.93
C HIS A 127 14.17 -8.07 -14.14
N VAL A 128 13.96 -7.26 -13.11
CA VAL A 128 15.07 -6.65 -12.35
C VAL A 128 15.81 -7.65 -11.47
N HIS A 129 15.13 -8.73 -11.05
CA HIS A 129 15.70 -9.79 -10.20
C HIS A 129 16.19 -11.02 -10.98
N GLN A 130 16.27 -10.94 -12.32
CA GLN A 130 16.83 -12.03 -13.11
C GLN A 130 18.27 -12.33 -12.67
N PRO A 131 18.65 -13.60 -12.52
CA PRO A 131 20.04 -13.95 -12.25
C PRO A 131 20.93 -13.37 -13.35
N GLN A 132 21.87 -12.51 -12.98
CA GLN A 132 22.91 -12.08 -13.91
C GLN A 132 23.80 -13.29 -14.15
N GLY A 133 23.83 -13.76 -15.41
CA GLY A 133 24.62 -14.92 -15.83
C GLY A 133 26.13 -14.69 -15.75
#